data_AF-A0A426TQY5-F1
#
_entry.id   AF-A0A426TQY5-F1
#
_cell.length_a   1.000
_cell.length_b   1.000
_cell.length_c   1.000
_cell.angle_alpha   90.00
_cell.angle_beta   90.00
_cell.angle_gamma   90.00
#
_symmetry.space_group_name_H-M   'P 1'
#
loop_
_entity.id
_entity.type
_entity.pdbx_description
1 polymer ?
#
loop_
_entity_poly.entity_id
_entity_poly.type
_entity_poly.pdbx_seq_one_letter_code
_entity_poly.pdbx_strand_id
1 'polypeptide(L)' 'MQQDKHPDYHEVVFRDRSAGYAFLTRSTATSDQTIEWDDGETYPVVDVEISSESHPFYTGKART' A
#
# COMPACT_ATOMS: atom_id res chain seq x y z
N MET A 1 -11.56 -18.67 -8.50
CA MET A 1 -12.51 -17.58 -8.83
C MET A 1 -13.93 -18.14 -8.70
N GLN A 2 -14.49 -18.16 -7.50
CA GLN A 2 -15.90 -18.47 -7.30
C GLN A 2 -16.60 -17.12 -7.21
N GLN A 3 -17.49 -16.85 -8.17
CA GLN A 3 -18.27 -15.60 -8.21
C GLN A 3 -19.03 -15.51 -6.87
N ASP A 4 -19.12 -14.32 -6.28
CA ASP A 4 -19.89 -14.02 -5.05
C ASP A 4 -19.24 -14.27 -3.67
N LYS A 5 -17.98 -14.71 -3.57
CA LYS A 5 -17.26 -14.87 -2.27
C LYS A 5 -15.90 -14.18 -2.20
N HIS A 6 -15.70 -13.13 -3.00
CA HIS A 6 -14.47 -12.34 -2.93
C HIS A 6 -14.80 -10.91 -2.49
N PRO A 7 -14.04 -10.34 -1.53
CA PRO A 7 -14.12 -8.91 -1.25
C PRO A 7 -13.62 -8.10 -2.46
N ASP A 8 -14.07 -6.85 -2.59
CA ASP A 8 -13.67 -5.96 -3.69
C ASP A 8 -12.15 -5.86 -3.83
N TYR A 9 -11.62 -6.44 -4.90
CA TYR A 9 -10.19 -6.48 -5.20
C TYR A 9 -9.88 -5.49 -6.32
N HIS A 10 -9.10 -4.46 -6.00
CA HIS A 10 -8.82 -3.34 -6.89
C HIS A 10 -7.37 -2.88 -6.75
N GLU A 11 -6.96 -1.98 -7.64
CA GLU A 11 -5.61 -1.40 -7.63
C GLU A 11 -5.50 -0.32 -6.56
N VAL A 12 -4.48 -0.47 -5.71
CA VAL A 12 -4.25 0.35 -4.52
C VAL A 12 -2.77 0.70 -4.46
N VAL A 13 -2.47 1.97 -4.23
CA VAL A 13 -1.09 2.42 -4.06
C VAL A 13 -0.74 2.36 -2.57
N PHE A 14 0.29 1.62 -2.21
CA PHE A 14 0.82 1.65 -0.85
C PHE A 14 1.98 2.63 -0.81
N ARG A 15 1.90 3.61 0.09
CA ARG A 15 2.95 4.61 0.31
C ARG A 15 3.53 4.46 1.70
N ASP A 16 4.81 4.15 1.78
CA ASP A 16 5.58 4.24 3.02
C ASP A 16 6.12 5.67 3.18
N ARG A 17 5.61 6.39 4.19
CA ARG A 17 6.07 7.76 4.50
C ARG A 17 7.45 7.79 5.17
N SER A 18 7.85 6.71 5.84
CA SER A 18 9.15 6.60 6.52
C SER A 18 10.28 6.29 5.54
N ALA A 19 10.00 5.48 4.51
CA ALA A 19 10.97 5.11 3.47
C ALA A 19 10.86 5.96 2.19
N GLY A 20 9.79 6.74 2.03
CA GLY A 20 9.53 7.51 0.80
C GLY A 20 9.24 6.62 -0.41
N TYR A 21 8.82 5.37 -0.17
CA TYR A 21 8.59 4.37 -1.20
C TYR A 21 7.10 4.21 -1.48
N ALA A 22 6.69 4.27 -2.74
CA ALA A 22 5.32 4.00 -3.15
C ALA A 22 5.30 2.91 -4.20
N PHE A 23 4.36 1.97 -4.09
CA PHE A 23 4.20 0.90 -5.07
C PHE A 23 2.72 0.60 -5.32
N LEU A 24 2.41 0.32 -6.59
CA LEU A 24 1.08 -0.10 -7.02
C LEU A 24 0.95 -1.61 -6.82
N THR A 25 -0.08 -2.04 -6.10
CA THR A 25 -0.43 -3.46 -5.97
C THR A 25 -1.95 -3.62 -5.95
N ARG A 26 -2.43 -4.86 -6.07
CA ARG A 26 -3.85 -5.13 -5.97
C ARG A 26 -4.19 -5.57 -4.55
N SER A 27 -5.14 -4.89 -3.93
CA SER A 27 -5.58 -5.15 -2.56
C SER A 27 -7.09 -4.96 -2.43
N THR A 28 -7.65 -5.48 -1.34
CA THR A 28 -9.03 -5.20 -0.94
C THR A 28 -9.13 -4.01 0.02
N ALA A 29 -8.00 -3.41 0.39
CA ALA A 29 -7.94 -2.28 1.31
C ALA A 29 -8.30 -0.98 0.59
N THR A 30 -9.35 -0.31 1.06
CA THR A 30 -9.72 1.04 0.61
C THR A 30 -9.17 2.09 1.57
N SER A 31 -8.97 3.30 1.06
CA SER A 31 -8.55 4.47 1.84
C SER A 31 -9.27 5.70 1.30
N ASP A 32 -9.56 6.67 2.16
CA ASP A 32 -10.17 7.95 1.76
C ASP A 32 -9.21 8.87 0.99
N GLN A 33 -7.92 8.59 1.09
CA GLN A 33 -6.89 9.33 0.35
C GLN A 33 -6.70 8.70 -1.02
N THR A 34 -6.58 9.52 -2.06
CA THR A 34 -6.25 9.09 -3.41
C THR A 34 -4.96 9.75 -3.89
N ILE A 35 -4.25 9.08 -4.79
CA ILE A 35 -3.04 9.60 -5.45
C ILE A 35 -3.15 9.38 -6.95
N GLU A 36 -2.73 10.38 -7.72
CA GLU A 36 -2.51 10.24 -9.16
C GLU A 36 -1.20 9.49 -9.36
N TRP A 37 -1.28 8.34 -10.02
CA TRP A 37 -0.11 7.55 -10.38
C TRP A 37 0.47 8.02 -11.71
N ASP A 38 1.73 7.69 -12.00
CA ASP A 38 2.46 8.15 -13.19
C ASP A 38 1.78 7.75 -14.52
N ASP A 39 0.96 6.69 -14.47
CA ASP A 39 0.12 6.22 -15.58
C ASP A 39 -1.12 7.10 -15.84
N GLY A 40 -1.31 8.17 -15.05
CA GLY A 40 -2.43 9.12 -15.16
C GLY A 40 -3.72 8.67 -14.49
N GLU A 41 -3.72 7.53 -13.81
CA GLU A 41 -4.89 6.97 -13.14
C GLU A 41 -4.86 7.24 -11.63
N THR A 42 -6.03 7.47 -11.04
CA THR A 42 -6.19 7.79 -9.62
C THR A 42 -6.51 6.53 -8.83
N TYR A 43 -5.65 6.18 -7.90
CA TYR A 43 -5.84 5.02 -7.03
C TYR A 43 -5.95 5.44 -5.56
N PRO A 44 -6.70 4.69 -4.73
CA PRO A 44 -6.66 4.87 -3.29
C PRO A 44 -5.24 4.64 -2.78
N VAL A 45 -4.74 5.57 -1.96
CA VAL A 45 -3.42 5.49 -1.31
C VAL A 45 -3.56 5.05 0.13
N VAL A 46 -2.91 3.95 0.47
CA VAL A 46 -2.78 3.46 1.84
C VAL A 46 -1.42 3.88 2.36
N ASP A 47 -1.42 4.81 3.31
CA ASP A 47 -0.20 5.20 4.02
C ASP A 47 0.16 4.15 5.07
N VAL A 48 1.37 3.60 4.96
CA VAL A 48 1.87 2.57 5.88
C VAL A 48 3.07 3.11 6.66
N GLU A 49 3.10 2.87 7.96
CA GLU A 49 4.21 3.32 8.83
C GLU A 49 5.44 2.40 8.74
N ILE A 50 5.25 1.13 8.38
CA ILE A 50 6.28 0.11 8.28
C ILE A 50 6.06 -0.74 7.02
N SER A 51 6.78 -0.46 5.93
CA SER A 51 6.84 -1.35 4.77
C SER A 51 7.94 -2.39 4.88
N SER A 52 7.99 -3.35 3.95
CA SER A 52 9.00 -4.42 3.88
C SER A 52 10.45 -3.93 4.04
N GLU A 53 10.72 -2.68 3.65
CA GLU A 53 12.04 -2.04 3.75
C GLU A 53 12.32 -1.45 5.15
N SER A 54 11.27 -0.99 5.83
CA SER A 54 11.33 -0.39 7.17
C SER A 54 11.12 -1.40 8.30
N HIS A 55 10.85 -2.68 7.98
CA HIS A 55 10.55 -3.68 9.00
C HIS A 55 11.73 -3.79 9.99
N PRO A 56 11.49 -3.63 11.30
CA PRO A 56 12.54 -3.72 12.33
C PRO A 56 13.31 -5.03 12.26
N PHE A 57 12.66 -6.08 11.77
CA PHE A 57 13.24 -7.39 11.53
C PHE A 57 14.31 -7.38 10.43
N TYR A 58 14.15 -6.58 9.37
CA TYR A 58 15.09 -6.50 8.24
C TYR A 58 16.21 -5.46 8.46
N THR A 59 15.93 -4.37 9.18
CA THR A 59 16.91 -3.28 9.41
C THR A 59 17.68 -3.41 10.72
N GLY A 60 17.27 -4.30 11.62
CA GLY A 60 17.94 -4.53 12.92
C GLY A 60 17.84 -3.36 13.92
N LYS A 61 17.21 -2.25 13.55
CA LYS A 61 16.94 -1.12 14.43
C LYS A 61 15.53 -1.24 14.99
N ALA A 62 15.39 -1.96 16.11
CA ALA A 62 14.23 -1.81 16.96
C ALA A 62 14.17 -0.35 17.43
N ARG A 63 13.03 0.33 17.24
CA ARG A 63 12.75 1.58 17.96
C ARG A 63 12.84 1.26 19.46
N THR A 64 13.88 1.76 20.12
CA THR A 64 13.96 1.84 21.59
C THR A 64 13.16 3.05 22.05
#